data_AF-A0A139A9W9-F1
#
_entry.id   AF-A0A139A9W9-F1
#
_cell.length_a   1.000
_cell.length_b   1.000
_cell.length_c   1.000
_cell.angle_alpha   90.00
_cell.angle_beta   90.00
_cell.angle_gamma   90.00
#
_symmetry.space_group_name_H-M   'P 1'
#
loop_
_entity.id
_entity.type
_entity.pdbx_description
1 polymer ?
#
loop_
_entity_poly.entity_id
_entity_poly.type
_entity_poly.pdbx_seq_one_letter_code
_entity_poly.pdbx_strand_id
1 'polypeptide(L)'
;MSFQSAAAMFTRFSSLASPVTLGSIRRAMSAIPEDVNKVTLVGRVVEAPSYFQFQKGSTSGVTTFRMVTVEHIKAGDKEWDGKTFHTVKCFQASLNDQILGSELQPGNVVHVEGKLRADQWTSKDGAKRSRTVVELGKAATFKVLSRESAPVSE
;
A
#
# COMPACT_ATOMS: atom_id res chain seq x y z
N MET A 1 25.62 -74.91 36.54
CA MET A 1 24.54 -75.71 35.93
C MET A 1 23.41 -74.78 35.51
N SER A 2 23.09 -74.75 34.21
CA SER A 2 21.73 -74.65 33.63
C SER A 2 20.89 -73.37 33.87
N PHE A 3 20.11 -72.81 32.95
CA PHE A 3 19.92 -72.85 31.48
C PHE A 3 18.98 -71.64 31.17
N GLN A 4 19.18 -71.00 30.01
CA GLN A 4 18.22 -70.32 29.11
C GLN A 4 16.91 -69.61 29.56
N SER A 5 16.75 -68.39 29.00
CA SER A 5 15.62 -67.90 28.16
C SER A 5 14.27 -67.50 28.78
N ALA A 6 13.80 -66.28 28.48
CA ALA A 6 12.61 -65.99 27.64
C ALA A 6 11.99 -64.60 27.90
N ALA A 7 11.47 -64.00 26.84
CA ALA A 7 10.87 -62.67 26.74
C ALA A 7 9.41 -62.59 27.20
N ALA A 8 8.97 -61.40 27.66
CA ALA A 8 7.59 -60.87 27.58
C ALA A 8 7.65 -59.36 27.94
N MET A 9 7.51 -58.39 27.03
CA MET A 9 6.31 -57.95 26.28
C MET A 9 5.30 -57.18 27.16
N PHE A 10 5.26 -55.84 26.96
CA PHE A 10 4.11 -54.91 27.11
C PHE A 10 3.48 -54.77 28.52
N THR A 11 3.11 -53.62 29.07
CA THR A 11 2.88 -52.25 28.60
C THR A 11 2.87 -51.38 29.85
N ARG A 12 3.70 -50.33 29.95
CA ARG A 12 3.37 -49.19 30.81
C ARG A 12 2.98 -48.05 29.90
N PHE A 13 1.69 -47.72 29.91
CA PHE A 13 1.17 -46.48 29.36
C PHE A 13 1.88 -45.31 30.06
N SER A 14 2.93 -44.81 29.43
CA SER A 14 3.54 -43.53 29.78
C SER A 14 2.60 -42.44 29.27
N SER A 15 1.89 -41.83 30.22
CA SER A 15 1.06 -40.64 30.01
C SER A 15 1.92 -39.51 29.44
N LEU A 16 1.93 -39.38 28.11
CA LEU A 16 2.44 -38.20 27.42
C LEU A 16 1.36 -37.12 27.37
N ALA A 17 0.93 -36.66 28.54
CA ALA A 17 0.36 -35.32 28.65
C ALA A 17 1.54 -34.36 28.83
N SER A 18 2.22 -34.04 27.73
CA SER A 18 3.19 -32.95 27.71
C SER A 18 2.50 -31.69 28.24
N PRO A 19 3.04 -30.99 29.25
CA PRO A 19 2.43 -29.75 29.72
C PRO A 19 2.49 -28.76 28.56
N VAL A 20 1.31 -28.37 28.05
CA VAL A 20 1.16 -27.26 27.12
C VAL A 20 1.66 -26.04 27.88
N THR A 21 2.93 -25.71 27.68
CA THR A 21 3.58 -24.57 28.30
C THR A 21 2.92 -23.31 27.74
N LEU A 22 2.82 -22.24 28.52
CA LEU A 22 2.21 -20.97 28.09
C LEU A 22 2.85 -20.40 26.79
N GLY A 23 4.05 -20.86 26.42
CA GLY A 23 4.72 -20.55 25.16
C GLY A 23 4.14 -21.25 23.91
N SER A 24 3.39 -22.34 24.08
CA SER A 24 2.82 -23.15 22.98
C SER A 24 1.54 -22.54 22.40
N ILE A 25 0.83 -21.72 23.18
CA ILE A 25 -0.41 -21.03 22.76
C ILE A 25 -0.11 -19.67 22.09
N ARG A 26 1.16 -19.25 22.01
CA ARG A 26 1.55 -18.05 21.25
C ARG A 26 1.58 -18.23 19.73
N ARG A 27 1.38 -19.46 19.22
CA ARG A 27 1.57 -19.79 17.79
C ARG A 27 0.28 -19.94 16.98
N ALA A 28 -0.88 -19.87 17.63
CA ALA A 28 -2.17 -19.77 16.96
C ALA A 28 -2.92 -18.59 17.59
N MET A 29 -3.31 -17.61 16.77
CA MET A 29 -3.94 -16.32 17.15
C MET A 29 -3.01 -15.10 17.30
N SER A 30 -2.33 -14.74 16.21
CA SER A 30 -2.57 -13.46 15.54
C SER A 30 -2.21 -13.63 14.06
N ALA A 31 -3.23 -13.70 13.20
CA ALA A 31 -3.06 -13.97 11.78
C ALA A 31 -2.55 -12.75 10.98
N ILE A 32 -2.27 -11.62 11.63
CA ILE A 32 -1.46 -10.53 11.07
C ILE A 32 -0.69 -9.88 12.24
N PRO A 33 0.65 -9.98 12.31
CA PRO A 33 1.44 -9.43 13.42
C PRO A 33 1.62 -7.89 13.37
N GLU A 34 1.12 -7.21 12.33
CA GLU A 34 1.18 -5.75 12.17
C GLU A 34 -0.12 -5.20 11.55
N ASP A 35 -0.47 -3.96 11.89
CA ASP A 35 -1.58 -3.24 11.25
C ASP A 35 -1.28 -3.02 9.75
N VAL A 36 -2.27 -3.31 8.89
CA VAL A 36 -2.13 -3.17 7.44
C VAL A 36 -2.77 -1.86 6.98
N ASN A 37 -1.95 -0.95 6.47
CA ASN A 37 -2.40 0.24 5.73
C ASN A 37 -1.96 0.13 4.28
N LYS A 38 -2.88 -0.31 3.43
CA LYS A 38 -2.69 -0.47 2.00
C LYS A 38 -3.87 0.13 1.25
N VAL A 39 -3.58 0.94 0.24
CA VAL A 39 -4.57 1.51 -0.67
C VAL A 39 -4.15 1.22 -2.10
N THR A 40 -5.12 0.79 -2.89
CA THR A 40 -4.97 0.57 -4.34
C THR A 40 -5.96 1.48 -5.05
N LEU A 41 -5.46 2.30 -5.96
CA LEU A 41 -6.24 3.22 -6.77
C LEU A 41 -5.93 3.02 -8.25
N VAL A 42 -6.97 3.03 -9.06
CA VAL A 42 -6.86 3.12 -10.52
C VAL A 42 -7.67 4.32 -10.97
N GLY A 43 -7.04 5.24 -11.66
CA GLY A 43 -7.68 6.50 -12.01
C GLY A 43 -6.87 7.32 -13.01
N ARG A 44 -7.36 8.51 -13.31
CA ARG A 44 -6.77 9.40 -14.31
C ARG A 44 -5.93 10.48 -13.65
N VAL A 45 -4.76 10.77 -14.21
CA VAL A 45 -3.91 11.89 -13.80
C VAL A 45 -4.61 13.19 -14.15
N VAL A 46 -4.64 14.15 -13.22
CA VAL A 46 -5.31 15.45 -13.40
C VAL A 46 -4.33 16.50 -13.90
N GLU A 47 -3.09 16.45 -13.44
CA GLU A 47 -2.04 17.42 -13.73
C GLU A 47 -0.68 16.73 -13.84
N ALA A 48 0.24 17.34 -14.57
CA ALA A 48 1.60 16.84 -14.69
C ALA A 48 2.28 16.73 -13.30
N PRO A 49 3.14 15.72 -13.07
CA PRO A 49 3.80 15.52 -11.80
C PRO A 49 4.77 16.68 -11.50
N SER A 50 4.74 17.16 -10.25
CA SER A 50 5.70 18.12 -9.72
C SER A 50 6.80 17.39 -8.95
N TYR A 51 8.06 17.67 -9.29
CA TYR A 51 9.21 17.12 -8.59
C TYR A 51 9.90 18.17 -7.74
N PHE A 52 10.14 17.83 -6.48
CA PHE A 52 10.92 18.65 -5.57
C PHE A 52 12.12 17.87 -5.05
N GLN A 53 13.33 18.38 -5.31
CA GLN A 53 14.57 17.83 -4.76
C GLN A 53 14.81 18.41 -3.36
N PHE A 54 15.15 17.56 -2.38
CA PHE A 54 15.42 18.03 -1.02
C PHE A 54 16.73 18.81 -0.92
N GLN A 55 17.75 18.36 -1.65
CA GLN A 55 19.05 19.02 -1.73
C GLN A 55 19.50 19.03 -3.19
N LYS A 56 20.09 20.15 -3.62
CA LYS A 56 20.58 20.31 -4.99
C LYS A 56 21.65 19.25 -5.27
N GLY A 57 21.41 18.39 -6.27
CA GLY A 57 22.31 17.29 -6.65
C GLY A 57 22.12 15.98 -5.88
N SER A 58 21.14 15.88 -4.97
CA SER A 58 20.79 14.61 -4.32
C SER A 58 19.84 13.78 -5.18
N THR A 59 20.00 12.45 -5.13
CA THR A 59 19.04 11.47 -5.68
C THR A 59 17.74 11.40 -4.86
N SER A 60 17.68 12.09 -3.72
CA SER A 60 16.49 12.12 -2.85
C SER A 60 15.60 13.32 -3.18
N GLY A 61 14.34 13.02 -3.48
CA GLY A 61 13.32 14.02 -3.74
C GLY A 61 11.91 13.47 -3.54
N VAL A 62 10.92 14.31 -3.78
CA VAL A 62 9.51 13.95 -3.72
C VAL A 62 8.82 14.31 -5.03
N THR A 63 8.19 13.31 -5.65
CA THR A 63 7.28 13.53 -6.79
C THR A 63 5.85 13.57 -6.26
N THR A 64 5.13 14.64 -6.58
CA THR A 64 3.72 14.82 -6.20
C THR A 64 2.89 14.96 -7.46
N PHE A 65 1.78 14.22 -7.53
CA PHE A 65 0.79 14.40 -8.59
C PHE A 65 -0.63 14.19 -8.05
N ARG A 66 -1.61 14.67 -8.80
CA ARG A 66 -3.03 14.47 -8.49
C ARG A 66 -3.66 13.51 -9.47
N MET A 67 -4.54 12.68 -8.95
CA MET A 67 -5.35 11.77 -9.75
C MET A 67 -6.82 11.83 -9.31
N VAL A 68 -7.70 11.39 -10.18
CA VAL A 68 -9.14 11.28 -9.91
C VAL A 68 -9.60 9.84 -10.11
N THR A 69 -10.40 9.35 -9.17
CA THR A 69 -11.21 8.14 -9.33
C THR A 69 -12.65 8.57 -9.59
N VAL A 70 -13.31 7.92 -10.54
CA VAL A 70 -14.69 8.22 -10.93
C VAL A 70 -15.54 7.01 -10.62
N GLU A 71 -16.67 7.24 -9.97
CA GLU A 71 -17.70 6.25 -9.68
C GLU A 71 -19.00 6.68 -10.36
N HIS A 72 -19.63 5.78 -11.12
CA HIS A 72 -20.95 6.02 -11.68
C HIS A 72 -22.01 5.71 -10.63
N ILE A 73 -22.73 6.73 -10.19
CA ILE A 73 -23.71 6.63 -9.12
C ILE A 73 -25.11 6.78 -9.70
N LYS A 74 -25.98 5.82 -9.39
CA LYS A 74 -27.41 5.86 -9.75
C LYS A 74 -28.26 5.86 -8.49
N ALA A 75 -29.11 6.87 -8.33
CA ALA A 75 -30.05 6.99 -7.22
C ALA A 75 -31.45 7.34 -7.75
N GLY A 76 -32.32 6.33 -7.84
CA GLY A 76 -33.63 6.45 -8.48
C GLY A 76 -33.49 6.80 -9.96
N ASP A 77 -34.16 7.88 -10.37
CA ASP A 77 -34.12 8.39 -11.75
C ASP A 77 -32.92 9.30 -12.04
N LYS A 78 -32.04 9.53 -11.05
CA LYS A 78 -30.84 10.38 -11.22
C LYS A 78 -29.59 9.52 -11.38
N GLU A 79 -28.77 9.91 -12.34
CA GLU A 79 -27.47 9.31 -12.62
C GLU A 79 -26.41 10.41 -12.73
N TRP A 80 -25.27 10.24 -12.08
CA TRP A 80 -24.15 11.18 -12.14
C TRP A 80 -22.81 10.50 -11.81
N ASP A 81 -21.73 11.21 -12.14
CA ASP A 81 -20.36 10.76 -11.86
C ASP A 81 -19.85 11.36 -10.55
N GLY A 82 -19.65 10.51 -9.54
CA GLY A 82 -18.93 10.83 -8.32
C GLY A 82 -17.43 10.90 -8.57
N LYS A 83 -16.81 12.07 -8.39
CA LYS A 83 -15.36 12.27 -8.57
C LYS A 83 -14.65 12.44 -7.23
N THR A 84 -13.68 11.58 -6.95
CA THR A 84 -12.81 11.73 -5.77
C THR A 84 -11.40 12.05 -6.21
N PHE A 85 -10.86 13.16 -5.70
CA PHE A 85 -9.51 13.60 -6.01
C PHE A 85 -8.53 13.13 -4.95
N HIS A 86 -7.45 12.50 -5.41
CA HIS A 86 -6.39 11.99 -4.57
C HIS A 86 -5.11 12.77 -4.83
N THR A 87 -4.29 12.90 -3.78
CA THR A 87 -2.94 13.46 -3.89
C THR A 87 -1.95 12.35 -3.58
N VAL A 88 -1.09 12.05 -4.54
CA VAL A 88 -0.09 11.00 -4.44
C VAL A 88 1.27 11.64 -4.22
N LYS A 89 2.00 11.18 -3.21
CA LYS A 89 3.36 11.61 -2.89
C LYS A 89 4.29 10.42 -2.94
N CYS A 90 5.32 10.50 -3.77
CA CYS A 90 6.33 9.47 -3.89
C CYS A 90 7.65 9.96 -3.31
N PHE A 91 8.18 9.23 -2.33
CA PHE A 91 9.49 9.52 -1.72
C PHE A 91 10.56 8.50 -2.12
N GLN A 92 10.13 7.37 -2.66
CA GLN A 92 11.04 6.31 -3.08
C GLN A 92 11.73 6.69 -4.39
N ALA A 93 13.07 6.81 -4.36
CA ALA A 93 13.86 7.27 -5.51
C ALA A 93 13.57 6.51 -6.80
N SER A 94 13.57 5.17 -6.76
CA SER A 94 13.29 4.33 -7.93
C SER A 94 11.90 4.56 -8.54
N LEU A 95 10.90 4.82 -7.70
CA LEU A 95 9.54 5.12 -8.17
C LEU A 95 9.44 6.56 -8.67
N ASN A 96 10.17 7.51 -8.07
CA ASN A 96 10.26 8.86 -8.61
C ASN A 96 10.81 8.84 -10.04
N ASP A 97 11.91 8.13 -10.27
CA ASP A 97 12.53 7.99 -11.59
C ASP A 97 11.55 7.36 -12.59
N GLN A 98 10.83 6.31 -12.18
CA GLN A 98 9.80 5.67 -12.99
C GLN A 98 8.66 6.63 -13.35
N ILE A 99 8.15 7.40 -12.38
CA ILE A 99 7.06 8.36 -12.59
C ILE A 99 7.51 9.47 -13.53
N LEU A 100 8.68 10.06 -13.28
CA LEU A 100 9.21 11.16 -14.09
C LEU A 100 9.56 10.71 -15.50
N GLY A 101 10.23 9.57 -15.65
CA GLY A 101 10.57 9.00 -16.96
C GLY A 101 9.38 8.47 -17.74
N SER A 102 8.22 8.25 -17.09
CA SER A 102 7.00 7.83 -17.78
C SER A 102 6.30 8.96 -18.54
N GLU A 103 6.72 10.21 -18.33
CA GLU A 103 6.14 11.43 -18.91
C GLU A 103 4.62 11.49 -18.72
N LEU A 104 4.19 11.46 -17.46
CA LEU A 104 2.77 11.51 -17.12
C LEU A 104 2.12 12.79 -17.64
N GLN A 105 1.16 12.60 -18.55
CA GLN A 105 0.28 13.65 -19.06
C GLN A 105 -1.08 13.60 -18.34
N PRO A 106 -1.78 14.74 -18.24
CA PRO A 106 -3.18 14.77 -17.83
C PRO A 106 -4.01 13.78 -18.68
N GLY A 107 -4.90 13.03 -18.04
CA GLY A 107 -5.75 12.03 -18.70
C GLY A 107 -5.19 10.60 -18.67
N ASN A 108 -3.87 10.43 -18.52
CA ASN A 108 -3.25 9.10 -18.41
C ASN A 108 -3.87 8.29 -17.28
N VAL A 109 -4.16 7.02 -17.55
CA VAL A 109 -4.70 6.08 -16.57
C VAL A 109 -3.54 5.41 -15.84
N VAL A 110 -3.52 5.54 -14.51
CA VAL A 110 -2.46 5.01 -13.66
C VAL A 110 -3.03 4.09 -12.58
N HIS A 111 -2.26 3.07 -12.26
CA HIS A 111 -2.43 2.21 -11.09
C HIS A 111 -1.43 2.64 -10.03
N VAL A 112 -1.94 2.90 -8.84
CA VAL A 112 -1.17 3.33 -7.67
C VAL A 112 -1.52 2.43 -6.50
N GLU A 113 -0.51 1.77 -5.93
CA GLU A 113 -0.62 1.07 -4.66
C GLU A 113 0.32 1.73 -3.66
N GLY A 114 -0.19 2.10 -2.49
CA GLY A 114 0.58 2.76 -1.44
C GLY A 114 -0.12 2.67 -0.09
N LYS A 115 0.09 3.67 0.77
CA LYS A 115 -0.56 3.78 2.08
C LYS A 115 -1.20 5.15 2.26
N LEU A 116 -2.25 5.24 3.07
CA LEU A 116 -2.83 6.54 3.43
C LEU A 116 -2.01 7.20 4.54
N ARG A 117 -1.77 8.50 4.41
CA ARG A 117 -1.16 9.33 5.44
C ARG A 117 -1.94 10.62 5.59
N ALA A 118 -2.14 11.07 6.82
CA ALA A 118 -2.64 12.40 7.10
C ALA A 118 -1.45 13.34 7.32
N ASP A 119 -1.17 14.20 6.35
CA ASP A 119 -0.19 15.27 6.51
C ASP A 119 -0.84 16.40 7.30
N GLN A 120 -0.18 16.82 8.38
CA GLN A 120 -0.62 17.94 9.21
C GLN A 120 0.33 19.12 9.04
N TRP A 121 -0.22 20.32 8.89
CA TRP A 121 0.56 21.55 8.84
C TRP A 121 -0.20 22.70 9.48
N THR A 122 0.53 23.74 9.86
CA THR A 122 -0.05 24.98 10.40
C THR A 122 -0.20 25.98 9.26
N SER A 123 -1.42 26.51 9.05
CA SER A 123 -1.66 27.60 8.11
C SER A 123 -0.95 28.87 8.58
N LYS A 124 -0.78 29.85 7.68
CA LYS A 124 -0.27 31.18 8.03
C LYS A 124 -1.11 31.85 9.12
N ASP A 125 -2.40 31.53 9.18
CA ASP A 125 -3.36 32.03 10.19
C ASP A 125 -3.27 31.29 11.54
N GLY A 126 -2.29 30.41 11.73
CA GLY A 126 -2.10 29.62 12.96
C GLY A 126 -3.00 28.40 13.11
N ALA A 127 -3.98 28.19 12.23
CA ALA A 127 -4.87 27.04 12.26
C ALA A 127 -4.16 25.73 11.83
N LYS A 128 -4.29 24.67 12.63
CA LYS A 128 -3.85 23.31 12.24
C LYS A 128 -4.77 22.76 11.15
N ARG A 129 -4.19 22.31 10.04
CA ARG A 129 -4.88 21.67 8.92
C ARG A 129 -4.32 20.27 8.72
N SER A 130 -5.17 19.37 8.23
CA SER A 130 -4.77 18.04 7.80
C SER A 130 -5.22 17.78 6.37
N ARG A 131 -4.47 16.93 5.65
CA ARG A 131 -4.82 16.43 4.32
C ARG A 131 -4.43 14.98 4.22
N THR A 132 -5.39 14.17 3.79
CA THR A 132 -5.12 12.78 3.45
C THR A 132 -4.40 12.71 2.11
N VAL A 133 -3.26 12.03 2.09
CA VAL A 133 -2.44 11.78 0.92
C VAL A 133 -2.19 10.28 0.79
N VAL A 134 -1.93 9.84 -0.44
CA VAL A 134 -1.45 8.48 -0.74
C VAL A 134 0.07 8.55 -0.83
N GLU A 135 0.76 7.91 0.09
CA GLU A 135 2.22 7.87 0.13
C GLU A 135 2.74 6.60 -0.55
N LEU A 136 3.66 6.77 -1.51
CA LEU A 136 4.38 5.67 -2.15
C LEU A 136 5.73 5.48 -1.46
N GLY A 137 5.77 4.44 -0.61
CA GLY A 137 6.97 3.99 0.09
C GLY A 137 7.63 2.78 -0.58
N LYS A 138 8.44 2.03 0.18
CA LYS A 138 9.21 0.89 -0.35
C LYS A 138 8.36 -0.25 -0.93
N ALA A 139 7.20 -0.53 -0.34
CA ALA A 139 6.29 -1.59 -0.79
C ALA A 139 5.23 -1.10 -1.81
N ALA A 140 5.31 0.17 -2.21
CA ALA A 140 4.35 0.75 -3.15
C ALA A 140 4.60 0.27 -4.58
N THR A 141 3.55 0.28 -5.39
CA THR A 141 3.62 -0.06 -6.81
C THR A 141 2.99 1.05 -7.64
N PHE A 142 3.67 1.45 -8.72
CA PHE A 142 3.16 2.40 -9.69
C PHE A 142 3.24 1.82 -11.10
N LYS A 143 2.15 1.94 -11.87
CA LYS A 143 2.10 1.55 -13.29
C LYS A 143 1.25 2.51 -14.09
N VAL A 144 1.69 2.84 -15.29
CA VAL A 144 0.85 3.49 -16.31
C VAL A 144 0.08 2.37 -17.02
N LEU A 145 -1.24 2.43 -17.00
CA LEU A 145 -2.11 1.42 -17.62
C LEU A 145 -2.51 1.81 -19.05
N SER A 146 -2.84 3.08 -19.24
CA SER A 146 -3.18 3.63 -20.55
C SER A 146 -2.64 5.05 -20.65
N ARG A 147 -2.09 5.37 -21.82
CA ARG A 147 -1.74 6.74 -22.19
C ARG A 147 -2.87 7.23 -23.07
N GLU A 148 -3.63 8.19 -22.57
CA GLU A 148 -4.55 8.91 -23.44
C GLU A 148 -3.66 9.80 -24.31
N SER A 149 -3.65 9.61 -25.63
CA SER A 149 -3.04 10.60 -26.51
C SER A 149 -3.82 11.89 -26.30
N ALA A 150 -3.14 12.98 -25.98
CA ALA A 150 -3.76 14.30 -26.01
C ALA A 150 -4.58 14.42 -27.32
N PRO A 151 -5.81 14.96 -27.29
CA PRO A 151 -6.51 15.21 -28.53
C PRO A 151 -5.57 16.02 -29.41
N VAL A 152 -5.27 15.50 -30.61
CA VAL A 152 -4.53 16.26 -31.62
C VAL A 152 -5.37 17.51 -31.84
N SER A 153 -4.89 18.65 -31.32
CA SER A 153 -5.50 19.93 -31.64
C SER A 153 -5.29 20.12 -33.14
N GLU A 154 -6.36 19.98 -33.92
CA GLU A 154 -6.43 20.50 -35.29
C GLU A 154 -6.26 22.03 -35.29
#